data_AF-A0A3N5T1K6-F1
#
_entry.id   AF-A0A3N5T1K6-F1
#
_cell.length_a   1.000
_cell.length_b   1.000
_cell.length_c   1.000
_cell.angle_alpha   90.00
_cell.angle_beta   90.00
_cell.angle_gamma   90.00
#
_symmetry.space_group_name_H-M   'P 1'
#
loop_
_entity.id
_entity.type
_entity.pdbx_description
1 polymer ?
#
loop_
_entity_poly.entity_id
_entity_poly.type
_entity_poly.pdbx_seq_one_letter_code
_entity_poly.pdbx_strand_id
1 'polypeptide(L)'
;MDGNRQHGHELVALSTAAAFVYEEIMGLTIERMEVPQLNQILHDVAHALSHVAPIYGAISATETAKPLPALTLMHGVFTRGATVLRTSSGVEYRQLSIQRGHMRAAVP
;
A
#
# COMPACT_ATOMS: atom_id res chain seq x y z
N MET A 1 13.31 -22.89 -13.86
CA MET A 1 11.99 -23.08 -13.23
C MET A 1 11.69 -21.84 -12.42
N ASP A 2 10.75 -21.03 -12.91
CA ASP A 2 10.53 -19.64 -12.48
C ASP A 2 9.72 -19.53 -11.18
N GLY A 3 10.38 -19.75 -10.04
CA GLY A 3 9.76 -19.50 -8.72
C GLY A 3 9.27 -18.05 -8.55
N ASN A 4 9.73 -17.13 -9.41
CA ASN A 4 9.34 -15.72 -9.38
C ASN A 4 7.96 -15.43 -9.99
N ARG A 5 7.44 -16.29 -10.89
CA ARG A 5 6.12 -16.09 -11.52
C ARG A 5 4.96 -16.58 -10.65
N GLN A 6 5.21 -17.53 -9.75
CA GLN A 6 4.18 -18.16 -8.92
C GLN A 6 3.71 -17.26 -7.77
N HIS A 7 4.57 -16.38 -7.24
CA HIS A 7 4.24 -15.50 -6.10
C HIS A 7 3.60 -14.15 -6.51
N GLY A 8 3.34 -13.90 -7.79
CA GLY A 8 2.80 -12.62 -8.26
C GLY A 8 1.42 -12.27 -7.69
N HIS A 9 0.63 -13.28 -7.33
CA HIS A 9 -0.71 -13.13 -6.77
C HIS A 9 -0.75 -13.00 -5.23
N GLU A 10 0.39 -13.15 -4.56
CA GLU A 10 0.45 -12.97 -3.11
C GLU A 10 0.10 -11.54 -2.72
N LEU A 11 -0.72 -11.39 -1.68
CA LEU A 11 -1.00 -10.11 -1.08
C LEU A 11 0.10 -9.75 -0.08
N VAL A 12 0.61 -8.54 -0.20
CA VAL A 12 1.58 -7.94 0.72
C VAL A 12 0.89 -6.76 1.40
N ALA A 13 1.14 -6.57 2.69
CA ALA A 13 0.65 -5.39 3.42
C ALA A 13 1.11 -4.11 2.73
N LEU A 14 0.20 -3.15 2.54
CA LEU A 14 0.47 -1.94 1.77
C LEU A 14 1.58 -1.09 2.40
N SER A 15 1.64 -1.02 3.73
CA SER A 15 2.73 -0.34 4.45
C SER A 15 4.11 -0.96 4.15
N THR A 16 4.19 -2.29 4.09
CA THR A 16 5.41 -3.01 3.73
C THR A 16 5.76 -2.78 2.26
N ALA A 17 4.77 -2.85 1.37
CA ALA A 17 4.98 -2.58 -0.05
C ALA A 17 5.47 -1.15 -0.30
N ALA A 18 4.88 -0.16 0.40
CA ALA A 18 5.28 1.23 0.31
C ALA A 18 6.72 1.46 0.80
N ALA A 19 7.11 0.83 1.92
CA ALA A 19 8.50 0.90 2.39
C ALA A 19 9.47 0.29 1.37
N PHE A 20 9.16 -0.91 0.85
CA PHE A 20 10.00 -1.59 -0.13
C PHE A 20 10.17 -0.77 -1.42
N VAL A 21 9.07 -0.24 -1.96
CA VAL A 21 9.10 0.58 -3.18
C VAL A 21 9.90 1.87 -2.96
N TYR A 22 9.74 2.51 -1.80
CA TYR A 22 10.53 3.69 -1.46
C TYR A 22 12.03 3.38 -1.41
N GLU A 23 12.42 2.33 -0.69
CA GLU A 23 13.82 1.94 -0.55
C GLU A 23 14.46 1.60 -1.90
N GLU A 24 13.73 0.89 -2.77
CA GLU A 24 14.26 0.48 -4.06
C GLU A 24 14.40 1.66 -5.04
N ILE A 25 13.43 2.58 -5.07
CA ILE A 25 13.50 3.77 -5.91
C ILE A 25 14.58 4.74 -5.42
N MET A 26 14.70 4.94 -4.11
CA MET A 26 15.65 5.88 -3.54
C MET A 26 17.07 5.31 -3.45
N GLY A 27 17.24 3.99 -3.56
CA GLY A 27 18.52 3.30 -3.37
C GLY A 27 19.07 3.42 -1.95
N LEU A 28 18.20 3.71 -0.97
CA LEU A 28 18.56 3.97 0.42
C LEU A 28 17.62 3.18 1.34
N THR A 29 18.18 2.53 2.34
CA THR A 29 17.40 1.89 3.41
C THR A 29 16.81 2.95 4.32
N ILE A 30 15.60 2.72 4.84
CA ILE A 30 14.98 3.58 5.84
C ILE A 30 15.72 3.39 7.17
N GLU A 31 16.84 4.09 7.34
CA GLU A 31 17.56 4.15 8.61
C GLU A 31 17.35 5.52 9.28
N ARG A 32 16.95 5.50 10.56
CA ARG A 32 16.90 6.68 11.46
C ARG A 32 16.02 7.84 10.99
N MET A 33 14.85 7.55 10.41
CA MET A 33 13.81 8.58 10.23
C MET A 33 12.94 8.71 11.46
N GLU A 34 12.55 9.94 11.78
CA GLU A 34 11.52 10.19 12.77
C GLU A 34 10.17 9.63 12.30
N VAL A 35 9.40 9.06 13.23
CA VAL A 35 8.13 8.38 12.93
C VAL A 35 7.15 9.24 12.11
N PRO A 36 6.99 10.55 12.35
CA PRO A 36 6.10 11.39 11.53
C PRO A 36 6.56 11.49 10.07
N GLN A 37 7.87 11.60 9.84
CA GLN A 37 8.45 11.71 8.51
C GLN A 37 8.28 10.40 7.74
N LEU A 38 8.58 9.27 8.39
CA LEU A 38 8.36 7.95 7.82
C LEU A 38 6.89 7.74 7.45
N ASN A 39 5.96 8.12 8.35
CA ASN A 39 4.53 8.01 8.07
C ASN A 39 4.13 8.77 6.80
N GLN A 40 4.60 10.01 6.65
CA GLN A 40 4.27 10.82 5.48
C GLN A 40 4.77 10.17 4.19
N ILE A 41 6.02 9.68 4.18
CA ILE A 41 6.60 8.95 3.04
C ILE A 41 5.74 7.73 2.69
N LEU A 42 5.37 6.92 3.68
CA LEU A 42 4.53 5.74 3.44
C LEU A 42 3.14 6.12 2.90
N HIS A 43 2.56 7.25 3.35
CA HIS A 43 1.28 7.74 2.83
C HIS A 43 1.40 8.15 1.36
N ASP A 44 2.45 8.90 1.02
CA ASP A 44 2.67 9.39 -0.34
C ASP A 44 2.94 8.24 -1.31
N VAL A 45 3.76 7.27 -0.91
CA VAL A 45 4.05 6.08 -1.73
C VAL A 45 2.82 5.18 -1.87
N ALA A 46 2.06 4.96 -0.78
CA ALA A 46 0.80 4.21 -0.86
C ALA A 46 -0.21 4.89 -1.78
N HIS A 47 -0.28 6.23 -1.74
CA HIS A 47 -1.10 7.00 -2.66
C HIS A 47 -0.63 6.79 -4.10
N ALA A 48 0.65 6.96 -4.40
CA ALA A 48 1.21 6.70 -5.74
C ALA A 48 0.93 5.28 -6.24
N LEU A 49 1.12 4.26 -5.40
CA LEU A 49 0.83 2.85 -5.73
C LEU A 49 -0.64 2.63 -6.07
N SER A 50 -1.56 3.34 -5.40
CA SER A 50 -2.99 3.23 -5.67
C SER A 50 -3.41 3.73 -7.06
N HIS A 51 -2.58 4.55 -7.72
CA HIS A 51 -2.83 5.00 -9.10
C HIS A 51 -2.45 3.96 -10.14
N VAL A 52 -1.53 3.05 -9.81
CA VAL A 52 -0.95 2.09 -10.76
C VAL A 52 -1.35 0.65 -10.50
N ALA A 53 -1.93 0.36 -9.34
CA ALA A 53 -2.27 -0.98 -8.92
C ALA A 53 -3.55 -1.07 -8.07
N PRO A 54 -4.32 -2.17 -8.18
CA PRO A 54 -5.43 -2.41 -7.27
C PRO A 54 -4.95 -2.55 -5.81
N ILE A 55 -5.56 -1.77 -4.92
CA ILE A 55 -5.42 -1.88 -3.48
C ILE A 55 -6.61 -2.64 -2.91
N TYR A 56 -6.36 -3.58 -2.03
CA TYR A 56 -7.34 -4.38 -1.33
C TYR A 56 -7.48 -3.88 0.10
N GLY A 57 -8.70 -3.91 0.64
CA GLY A 57 -8.96 -3.55 2.03
C GLY A 57 -10.32 -4.02 2.53
N ALA A 58 -10.55 -3.88 3.82
CA ALA A 58 -11.79 -4.27 4.51
C ALA A 58 -12.18 -3.20 5.53
N ILE A 59 -13.48 -3.02 5.80
CA ILE A 59 -13.94 -2.04 6.81
C ILE A 59 -13.84 -2.65 8.21
N SER A 60 -14.20 -3.93 8.33
CA SER A 60 -14.06 -4.71 9.57
C SER A 60 -12.89 -5.70 9.50
N ALA A 61 -12.30 -6.02 10.65
CA ALA A 61 -11.27 -7.07 10.76
C ALA A 61 -11.80 -8.48 10.43
N THR A 62 -13.12 -8.68 10.51
CA THR A 62 -13.80 -9.94 10.18
C THR A 62 -14.19 -10.06 8.71
N GLU A 63 -14.10 -8.96 7.95
CA GLU A 63 -14.41 -8.95 6.52
C GLU A 63 -13.20 -9.40 5.71
N THR A 64 -13.45 -10.14 4.64
CA THR A 64 -12.41 -10.44 3.67
C THR A 64 -12.03 -9.16 2.91
N ALA A 65 -10.73 -8.88 2.81
CA ALA A 65 -10.23 -7.76 2.01
C ALA A 65 -10.65 -7.91 0.53
N LYS A 66 -11.20 -6.83 -0.02
CA LYS A 66 -11.66 -6.75 -1.42
C LYS A 66 -10.99 -5.58 -2.13
N PRO A 67 -10.91 -5.60 -3.47
CA PRO A 67 -10.46 -4.45 -4.24
C PRO A 67 -11.26 -3.21 -3.86
N LEU A 68 -10.56 -2.14 -3.51
CA LEU A 68 -11.16 -0.86 -3.19
C LEU A 68 -11.54 -0.13 -4.49
N PRO A 69 -12.73 0.52 -4.55
CA PRO A 69 -13.11 1.31 -5.71
C PRO A 69 -12.10 2.44 -5.99
N ALA A 70 -11.82 2.73 -7.26
CA ALA A 70 -10.90 3.79 -7.64
C ALA A 70 -11.29 5.16 -7.06
N LEU A 71 -12.60 5.46 -7.01
CA LEU A 71 -13.12 6.69 -6.40
C LEU A 71 -12.84 6.77 -4.89
N THR A 72 -12.85 5.62 -4.20
CA THR A 72 -12.50 5.54 -2.79
C THR A 72 -11.02 5.80 -2.56
N LEU A 73 -10.15 5.31 -3.45
CA LEU A 73 -8.70 5.55 -3.39
C LEU A 73 -8.37 7.01 -3.74
N MET A 74 -9.00 7.58 -4.77
CA MET A 74 -8.78 8.97 -5.19
C MET A 74 -9.20 10.02 -4.16
N HIS A 75 -10.26 9.76 -3.38
CA HIS A 75 -10.77 10.70 -2.38
C HIS A 75 -10.40 10.32 -0.93
N GLY A 76 -9.68 9.22 -0.75
CA GLY A 76 -9.26 8.74 0.56
C GLY A 76 -7.89 9.28 0.94
N VAL A 77 -7.62 9.33 2.24
CA VAL A 77 -6.32 9.72 2.79
C VAL A 77 -5.72 8.51 3.51
N PHE A 78 -4.51 8.12 3.10
CA PHE A 78 -3.75 7.10 3.82
C PHE A 78 -3.24 7.69 5.14
N THR A 79 -3.35 6.91 6.21
CA THR A 79 -2.98 7.33 7.57
C THR A 79 -2.27 6.17 8.29
N ARG A 80 -1.66 6.46 9.45
CA ARG A 80 -1.00 5.46 10.32
C ARG A 80 0.00 4.58 9.56
N GLY A 81 0.98 5.22 8.92
CA GLY A 81 1.96 4.53 8.05
C GLY A 81 1.34 3.70 6.93
N ALA A 82 0.27 4.21 6.28
CA ALA A 82 -0.46 3.52 5.21
C ALA A 82 -1.12 2.19 5.60
N THR A 83 -1.43 2.00 6.88
CA THR A 83 -2.19 0.83 7.35
C THR A 83 -3.71 1.07 7.31
N VAL A 84 -4.13 2.34 7.18
CA VAL A 84 -5.54 2.75 7.15
C VAL A 84 -5.78 3.75 6.02
N LEU A 85 -6.87 3.59 5.29
CA LEU A 85 -7.39 4.55 4.33
C LEU A 85 -8.68 5.12 4.90
N ARG A 86 -8.73 6.44 5.10
CA ARG A 86 -9.93 7.14 5.59
C ARG A 86 -10.58 7.93 4.47
N THR A 87 -11.87 7.72 4.22
CA THR A 87 -12.63 8.50 3.24
C THR A 87 -13.13 9.82 3.83
N SER A 88 -13.54 10.75 2.96
CA SER A 88 -14.21 11.99 3.36
C SER A 88 -15.50 11.76 4.14
N SER A 89 -16.18 10.62 3.93
CA SER A 89 -17.36 10.20 4.69
C SER A 89 -17.04 9.60 6.07
N GLY A 90 -15.76 9.51 6.45
CA GLY A 90 -15.31 8.97 7.73
C GLY A 90 -15.19 7.44 7.78
N VAL A 91 -15.39 6.74 6.66
CA VAL A 91 -15.20 5.28 6.58
C VAL A 91 -13.72 4.97 6.62
N GLU A 92 -13.33 4.00 7.44
CA GLU A 92 -11.94 3.51 7.52
C GLU A 92 -11.83 2.11 6.92
N TYR A 93 -10.98 2.00 5.90
CA TYR A 93 -10.53 0.71 5.37
C TYR A 93 -9.20 0.33 6.03
N ARG A 94 -9.10 -0.93 6.43
CA ARG A 94 -7.98 -1.57 7.11
C ARG A 94 -7.53 -2.80 6.33
N GLN A 95 -6.54 -3.52 6.85
CA GLN A 95 -5.95 -4.70 6.20
C GLN A 95 -5.52 -4.38 4.75
N LEU A 96 -4.98 -3.17 4.57
CA LEU A 96 -4.61 -2.66 3.26
C LEU A 96 -3.50 -3.53 2.67
N SER A 97 -3.71 -3.99 1.45
CA SER A 97 -2.76 -4.85 0.75
C SER A 97 -2.74 -4.62 -0.75
N ILE A 98 -1.65 -5.04 -1.37
CA ILE A 98 -1.41 -4.98 -2.81
C ILE A 98 -0.86 -6.34 -3.25
N GLN A 99 -1.10 -6.75 -4.49
CA GLN A 99 -0.45 -7.95 -5.03
C GLN A 99 1.04 -7.69 -5.28
N ARG A 100 1.89 -8.62 -4.85
CA ARG A 100 3.35 -8.55 -5.00
C ARG A 100 3.78 -8.32 -6.45
N GLY A 101 3.07 -8.92 -7.42
CA GLY A 101 3.32 -8.70 -8.84
C GLY A 101 3.11 -7.25 -9.28
N HIS A 102 2.05 -6.59 -8.80
CA HIS A 102 1.79 -5.19 -9.09
C HIS A 102 2.79 -4.25 -8.41
N MET A 103 3.16 -4.54 -7.16
CA MET A 103 4.21 -3.79 -6.45
C MET A 103 5.53 -3.82 -7.23
N ARG A 104 5.95 -4.99 -7.72
CA ARG A 104 7.19 -5.13 -8.51
C ARG A 104 7.12 -4.41 -9.86
N ALA A 105 5.96 -4.39 -10.49
CA ALA A 105 5.77 -3.66 -11.74
C ALA A 105 5.79 -2.13 -11.55
N ALA A 106 5.62 -1.63 -10.33
CA ALA A 106 5.69 -0.20 -10.01
C ALA A 106 7.12 0.33 -9.83
N VAL A 107 8.12 -0.56 -9.76
CA VAL A 107 9.54 -0.23 -9.63
C VAL A 107 10.21 -0.45 -11.00
N PRO A 108 10.87 0.57 -11.59
CA PRO A 108 11.49 0.48 -12.91
C PRO A 108 12.82 -0.29 -12.94
#